data_AF-A0A0P8Y327-F1
#
_entry.id   AF-A0A0P8Y327-F1
#
_cell.length_a   1.000
_cell.length_b   1.000
_cell.length_c   1.000
_cell.angle_alpha   90.00
_cell.angle_beta   90.00
_cell.angle_gamma   90.00
#
_symmetry.space_group_name_H-M   'P 1'
#
loop_
_entity.id
_entity.type
_entity.pdbx_description
1 polymer ?
#
loop_
_entity_poly.entity_id
_entity_poly.type
_entity_poly.pdbx_seq_one_letter_code
_entity_poly.pdbx_strand_id
1 'polypeptide(L)'
;HSRRERRNSTPQCACPDLLLEANRLETFKNWPNPNITPQALAKAGFYYLNRLDHVKCVWCNGVIAKWEKNDNAFDEHRRFFPHCPRVQMGPLIEFATGKNLDELGIQPTSQPQRPKYACIDARLRTFSDWPIANIQPADALAQAGLYYQ
;
A
#
# COMPACT_ATOMS: atom_id res chain seq x y z
N HIS A 1 -41.66 -11.63 -24.62
CA HIS A 1 -40.21 -11.93 -24.57
C HIS A 1 -39.51 -10.92 -23.67
N SER A 2 -39.26 -11.27 -22.40
CA SER A 2 -38.54 -10.41 -21.46
C SER A 2 -37.13 -10.98 -21.25
N ARG A 3 -36.11 -10.24 -21.71
CA ARG A 3 -34.70 -10.62 -21.60
C ARG A 3 -34.17 -10.03 -20.30
N ARG A 4 -34.13 -10.83 -19.22
CA ARG A 4 -33.47 -10.43 -17.97
C ARG A 4 -31.96 -10.43 -18.19
N GLU A 5 -31.35 -9.25 -18.08
CA GLU A 5 -29.91 -9.07 -18.06
C GLU A 5 -29.32 -9.75 -16.81
N ARG A 6 -28.43 -10.72 -17.05
CA ARG A 6 -27.65 -11.35 -15.98
C ARG A 6 -26.54 -10.39 -15.57
N ARG A 7 -26.73 -9.72 -14.43
CA ARG A 7 -25.64 -9.05 -13.70
C ARG A 7 -24.62 -10.12 -13.31
N ASN A 8 -23.41 -10.00 -13.86
CA ASN A 8 -22.29 -10.87 -13.56
C ASN A 8 -21.67 -10.43 -12.23
N SER A 9 -22.25 -10.86 -11.11
CA SER A 9 -21.64 -10.72 -9.79
C SER A 9 -20.60 -11.81 -9.62
N THR A 10 -19.34 -11.48 -9.90
CA THR A 10 -18.20 -12.26 -9.46
C THR A 10 -18.27 -12.40 -7.93
N PRO A 11 -18.08 -13.60 -7.36
CA PRO A 11 -18.05 -13.76 -5.92
C PRO A 11 -16.76 -13.11 -5.42
N GLN A 12 -16.88 -11.96 -4.75
CA GLN A 12 -15.79 -11.40 -3.97
C GLN A 12 -15.39 -12.46 -2.94
N CYS A 13 -14.17 -12.97 -3.09
CA CYS A 13 -13.56 -13.85 -2.11
C CYS A 13 -13.55 -13.10 -0.77
N ALA A 14 -14.17 -13.66 0.27
CA ALA A 14 -14.53 -12.97 1.50
C ALA A 14 -13.36 -12.72 2.47
N CYS A 15 -12.15 -12.48 1.96
CA CYS A 15 -11.05 -11.97 2.77
C CYS A 15 -11.05 -10.43 2.72
N PRO A 16 -11.32 -9.74 3.85
CA PRO A 16 -11.22 -8.29 3.90
C PRO A 16 -9.80 -7.86 3.53
N ASP A 17 -9.67 -6.84 2.68
CA ASP A 17 -8.37 -6.24 2.39
C ASP A 17 -7.90 -5.45 3.62
N LEU A 18 -7.06 -6.07 4.46
CA LEU A 18 -6.55 -5.47 5.68
C LEU A 18 -5.47 -4.39 5.43
N LEU A 19 -5.10 -4.14 4.17
CA LEU A 19 -4.30 -2.96 3.83
C LEU A 19 -5.13 -1.67 4.01
N LEU A 20 -6.45 -1.74 3.85
CA LEU A 20 -7.36 -0.64 4.15
C LEU A 20 -7.56 -0.49 5.66
N GLU A 21 -7.38 0.74 6.16
CA GLU A 21 -7.55 1.04 7.59
C GLU A 21 -8.97 0.78 8.09
N ALA A 22 -9.99 1.14 7.30
CA ALA A 22 -11.39 0.89 7.64
C ALA A 22 -11.64 -0.61 7.92
N ASN A 23 -11.11 -1.49 7.08
CA ASN A 23 -11.25 -2.94 7.25
C ASN A 23 -10.52 -3.44 8.50
N ARG A 24 -9.35 -2.86 8.84
CA ARG A 24 -8.69 -3.18 10.12
C ARG A 24 -9.52 -2.73 11.30
N LEU A 25 -10.10 -1.53 11.25
CA LEU A 25 -10.95 -1.02 12.32
C LEU A 25 -12.18 -1.92 12.57
N GLU A 26 -12.78 -2.46 11.52
CA GLU A 26 -13.90 -3.40 11.63
C GLU A 26 -13.56 -4.70 12.37
N THR A 27 -12.28 -5.06 12.50
CA THR A 27 -11.87 -6.25 13.27
C THR A 27 -12.01 -6.05 14.78
N PHE A 28 -12.04 -4.81 15.27
CA PHE A 28 -12.10 -4.47 16.69
C PHE A 28 -13.50 -4.58 17.31
N LYS A 29 -14.38 -5.42 16.75
CA LYS A 29 -15.68 -5.73 17.35
C LYS A 29 -15.46 -6.31 18.76
N ASN A 30 -16.15 -5.75 19.75
CA ASN A 30 -16.03 -6.14 21.16
C ASN A 30 -14.61 -6.03 21.74
N TRP A 31 -13.82 -5.06 21.27
CA TRP A 31 -12.48 -4.80 21.82
C TRP A 31 -12.56 -4.58 23.35
N PRO A 32 -11.81 -5.37 24.16
CA PRO A 32 -12.02 -5.40 25.61
C PRO A 32 -11.19 -4.38 26.39
N ASN A 33 -10.17 -3.76 25.80
CA ASN A 33 -9.22 -2.91 26.52
C ASN A 33 -9.54 -1.41 26.38
N PRO A 34 -10.01 -0.72 27.43
CA PRO A 34 -10.37 0.69 27.36
C PRO A 34 -9.16 1.65 27.38
N ASN A 35 -7.94 1.16 27.67
CA ASN A 35 -6.77 2.02 27.82
C ASN A 35 -6.23 2.55 26.48
N ILE A 36 -6.57 1.89 25.37
CA ILE A 36 -6.14 2.26 24.03
C ILE A 36 -7.28 2.07 23.03
N THR A 37 -7.42 3.00 22.09
CA THR A 37 -8.56 3.01 21.18
C THR A 37 -8.31 2.12 19.96
N PRO A 38 -9.34 1.39 19.47
CA PRO A 38 -9.30 0.70 18.19
C PRO A 38 -8.80 1.55 17.02
N GLN A 39 -9.17 2.83 16.97
CA GLN A 39 -8.76 3.78 15.94
C GLN A 39 -7.24 3.99 15.95
N ALA A 40 -6.63 4.18 17.13
CA ALA A 40 -5.19 4.34 17.25
C ALA A 40 -4.45 3.07 16.79
N LEU A 41 -4.95 1.89 17.15
CA LEU A 41 -4.40 0.60 16.76
C LEU A 41 -4.51 0.36 15.24
N ALA A 42 -5.69 0.57 14.67
CA ALA A 42 -5.95 0.42 13.24
C ALA A 42 -5.06 1.35 12.40
N LYS A 43 -4.93 2.61 12.80
CA LYS A 43 -4.05 3.61 12.18
C LYS A 43 -2.57 3.27 12.28
N ALA A 44 -2.13 2.71 13.41
CA ALA A 44 -0.76 2.18 13.58
C ALA A 44 -0.49 0.91 12.76
N GLY A 45 -1.53 0.36 12.12
CA GLY A 45 -1.43 -0.74 11.17
C GLY A 45 -1.85 -2.10 11.72
N PHE A 46 -2.49 -2.11 12.88
CA PHE A 46 -2.90 -3.33 13.56
C PHE A 46 -4.36 -3.69 13.28
N TYR A 47 -4.66 -4.99 13.32
CA TYR A 47 -6.02 -5.52 13.37
C TYR A 47 -6.15 -6.44 14.59
N TYR A 48 -7.36 -6.53 15.15
CA TYR A 48 -7.64 -7.32 16.34
C TYR A 48 -7.72 -8.81 16.00
N LEU A 49 -7.11 -9.66 16.84
CA LEU A 49 -7.15 -11.12 16.70
C LEU A 49 -8.37 -11.77 17.37
N ASN A 50 -9.29 -10.98 17.90
CA ASN A 50 -10.45 -11.46 18.67
C ASN A 50 -10.06 -12.34 19.87
N ARG A 51 -8.93 -12.04 20.51
CA ARG A 51 -8.41 -12.77 21.67
C ARG A 51 -7.71 -11.79 22.61
N LEU A 52 -8.23 -11.67 23.84
CA LEU A 52 -7.72 -10.74 24.85
C LEU A 52 -7.56 -9.34 24.24
N ASP A 53 -6.41 -8.71 24.42
CA ASP A 53 -6.07 -7.44 23.78
C ASP A 53 -4.96 -7.61 22.72
N HIS A 54 -4.91 -8.78 22.07
CA HIS A 54 -3.88 -9.07 21.08
C HIS A 54 -4.22 -8.46 19.73
N VAL A 55 -3.29 -7.71 19.16
CA VAL A 55 -3.41 -7.14 17.83
C VAL A 55 -2.23 -7.54 16.96
N LYS A 56 -2.44 -7.63 15.64
CA LYS A 56 -1.41 -8.04 14.67
C LYS A 56 -1.25 -7.02 13.56
N CYS A 57 -0.02 -6.72 13.18
CA CYS A 57 0.26 -5.83 12.06
C CYS A 57 0.09 -6.57 10.73
N VAL A 58 -0.58 -5.95 9.75
CA VAL A 58 -0.75 -6.53 8.41
C VAL A 58 0.56 -6.58 7.59
N TRP A 59 1.51 -5.69 7.87
CA TRP A 59 2.77 -5.61 7.12
C TRP A 59 3.88 -6.49 7.67
N CYS A 60 4.18 -6.39 8.97
CA CYS A 60 5.27 -7.16 9.59
C CYS A 60 4.82 -8.45 10.26
N ASN A 61 3.52 -8.72 10.34
CA ASN A 61 2.93 -9.83 11.10
C ASN A 61 3.25 -9.84 12.61
N GLY A 62 3.88 -8.78 13.14
CA GLY A 62 4.17 -8.61 14.55
C GLY A 62 2.90 -8.51 15.39
N VAL A 63 2.93 -9.11 16.58
CA VAL A 63 1.80 -9.14 17.52
C VAL A 63 2.18 -8.38 18.79
N ILE A 64 1.30 -7.49 19.25
CA ILE A 64 1.44 -6.74 20.50
C ILE A 64 0.17 -6.95 21.33
N ALA A 65 0.33 -6.98 22.66
CA ALA A 65 -0.72 -7.22 23.64
C ALA A 65 -0.35 -6.55 24.97
N LYS A 66 -1.21 -6.66 25.98
CA LYS A 66 -1.04 -6.06 27.31
C LYS A 66 -0.93 -4.53 27.25
N TRP A 67 -1.86 -3.90 26.53
CA TRP A 67 -1.89 -2.46 26.34
C TRP A 67 -2.25 -1.73 27.64
N GLU A 68 -1.42 -0.76 28.01
CA GLU A 68 -1.53 0.01 29.23
C GLU A 68 -2.04 1.44 28.98
N LYS A 69 -2.46 2.09 30.06
CA LYS A 69 -2.85 3.49 30.02
C LYS A 69 -1.61 4.32 29.64
N ASN A 70 -1.75 5.17 28.63
CA ASN A 70 -0.73 6.04 28.03
C ASN A 70 0.16 5.38 26.96
N ASP A 71 -0.08 4.13 26.58
CA ASP A 71 0.61 3.54 25.43
C ASP A 71 0.25 4.27 24.13
N ASN A 72 1.26 4.50 23.29
CA ASN A 72 1.08 4.94 21.92
C ASN A 72 1.26 3.76 20.97
N ALA A 73 0.21 3.41 20.23
CA ALA A 73 0.21 2.26 19.32
C ALA A 73 1.37 2.28 18.31
N PHE A 74 1.70 3.44 17.75
CA PHE A 74 2.76 3.55 16.76
C PHE A 74 4.16 3.49 17.39
N ASP A 75 4.35 4.12 18.56
CA ASP A 75 5.63 4.06 19.25
C ASP A 75 5.95 2.65 19.75
N GLU A 76 4.96 1.93 20.29
CA GLU A 76 5.13 0.51 20.64
C GLU A 76 5.38 -0.35 19.39
N HIS A 77 4.70 -0.07 18.27
CA HIS A 77 5.00 -0.72 16.99
C HIS A 77 6.45 -0.50 16.55
N ARG A 78 6.92 0.75 16.61
CA ARG A 78 8.30 1.12 16.27
C ARG A 78 9.31 0.47 17.21
N ARG A 79 9.00 0.42 18.51
CA ARG A 79 9.84 -0.16 19.55
C ARG A 79 10.08 -1.65 19.33
N PHE A 80 9.01 -2.43 19.09
CA PHE A 80 9.11 -3.89 18.97
C PHE A 80 9.43 -4.36 17.55
N PHE A 81 8.99 -3.64 16.52
CA PHE A 81 9.16 -4.02 15.11
C PHE A 81 9.71 -2.84 14.27
N PRO A 82 10.94 -2.35 14.56
CA PRO A 82 11.49 -1.15 13.92
C PRO A 82 11.66 -1.27 12.40
N HIS A 83 11.80 -2.49 11.87
CA HIS A 83 11.94 -2.77 10.45
C HIS A 83 10.61 -3.03 9.73
N CYS A 84 9.48 -2.85 10.42
CA CYS A 84 8.18 -2.98 9.78
C CYS A 84 8.01 -1.92 8.66
N PRO A 85 7.56 -2.28 7.45
CA PRO A 85 7.32 -1.32 6.37
C PRO A 85 6.42 -0.14 6.81
N ARG A 86 5.36 -0.43 7.60
CA ARG A 86 4.46 0.60 8.12
C ARG A 86 5.15 1.58 9.08
N VAL A 87 6.11 1.10 9.88
CA VAL A 87 6.90 1.91 10.80
C VAL A 87 7.89 2.78 10.04
N GLN A 88 8.55 2.22 9.01
CA GLN A 88 9.52 2.93 8.18
C GLN A 88 8.88 4.09 7.39
N MET A 89 7.61 3.97 7.01
CA MET A 89 6.84 5.06 6.39
C MET A 89 6.53 6.21 7.36
N GLY A 90 6.71 6.02 8.67
CA GLY A 90 6.52 7.06 9.69
C GLY A 90 5.07 7.27 10.15
N PRO A 91 4.84 8.16 11.14
CA PRO A 91 3.53 8.32 11.77
C PRO A 91 2.52 9.15 10.94
N LEU A 92 2.98 9.85 9.89
CA LEU A 92 2.23 10.88 9.17
C LEU A 92 1.42 10.39 7.94
N ILE A 93 1.21 9.07 7.78
CA ILE A 93 0.47 8.52 6.61
C ILE A 93 -0.95 9.13 6.47
N GLU A 94 -1.53 9.68 7.53
CA GLU A 94 -2.85 10.34 7.49
C GLU A 94 -3.00 11.47 6.46
N PHE A 95 -1.91 12.17 6.12
CA PHE A 95 -2.03 13.32 5.23
C PHE A 95 -2.32 12.95 3.77
N ALA A 96 -2.21 11.66 3.40
CA ALA A 96 -2.42 11.18 2.04
C ALA A 96 -3.87 10.73 1.75
N THR A 97 -4.68 10.42 2.77
CA THR A 97 -6.01 9.83 2.57
C THR A 97 -7.15 10.86 2.57
N GLY A 98 -6.92 12.05 3.13
CA GLY A 98 -7.93 13.12 3.23
C GLY A 98 -7.67 14.37 2.41
N LYS A 99 -6.47 14.51 1.81
CA LYS A 99 -6.16 15.62 0.90
C LYS A 99 -6.40 15.18 -0.52
N ASN A 100 -7.14 15.99 -1.26
CA ASN A 100 -7.21 15.83 -2.70
C ASN A 100 -5.77 16.03 -3.24
N LEU A 101 -5.23 15.01 -3.92
CA LEU A 101 -3.85 15.03 -4.46
C LEU A 101 -3.61 16.23 -5.39
N ASP A 102 -4.67 16.75 -6.03
CA ASP A 102 -4.63 17.93 -6.88
C ASP A 102 -4.31 19.20 -6.08
N GLU A 103 -4.73 19.29 -4.81
CA GLU A 103 -4.44 20.43 -3.91
C GLU A 103 -2.95 20.48 -3.52
N LEU A 104 -2.27 19.33 -3.53
CA LEU A 104 -0.82 19.24 -3.35
C LEU A 104 -0.04 19.44 -4.65
N GLY A 105 -0.74 19.74 -5.76
CA GLY A 105 -0.14 19.83 -7.09
C GLY A 105 0.37 18.49 -7.64
N ILE A 106 0.01 17.37 -7.01
CA ILE A 106 0.39 16.03 -7.45
C ILE A 106 -0.58 15.62 -8.55
N GLN A 107 -0.15 15.75 -9.80
CA GLN A 107 -0.92 15.27 -10.95
C GLN A 107 -1.01 13.74 -10.89
N PRO A 108 -2.20 13.13 -10.95
CA PRO A 108 -2.35 11.69 -11.06
C PRO A 108 -1.50 11.17 -12.21
N THR A 109 -0.60 10.22 -11.94
CA THR A 109 0.22 9.63 -12.99
C THR A 109 -0.68 8.82 -13.92
N SER A 110 -0.85 9.28 -15.15
CA SER A 110 -1.49 8.49 -16.19
C SER A 110 -0.63 7.26 -16.52
N GLN A 111 -1.27 6.18 -16.99
CA GLN A 111 -0.51 5.04 -17.48
C GLN A 111 0.45 5.51 -18.58
N PRO A 112 1.68 4.99 -18.60
CA PRO A 112 2.62 5.32 -19.66
C PRO A 112 1.96 5.00 -21.00
N GLN A 113 1.98 5.95 -21.94
CA GLN A 113 1.32 5.82 -23.24
C GLN A 113 1.74 4.54 -24.00
N ARG A 114 2.92 3.99 -23.67
CA ARG A 114 3.40 2.70 -24.17
C ARG A 114 3.78 1.78 -23.01
N PRO A 115 2.82 1.07 -22.41
CA PRO A 115 3.06 0.22 -21.25
C PRO A 115 4.12 -0.86 -21.51
N LYS A 116 4.20 -1.35 -22.75
CA LYS A 116 5.23 -2.32 -23.19
C LYS A 116 6.68 -1.81 -23.10
N TYR A 117 6.89 -0.49 -22.95
CA TYR A 117 8.20 0.16 -22.80
C TYR A 117 8.30 0.95 -21.48
N ALA A 118 7.45 0.62 -20.50
CA ALA A 118 7.38 1.34 -19.23
C ALA A 118 8.64 1.19 -18.37
N CYS A 119 9.30 0.01 -18.42
CA CYS A 119 10.55 -0.23 -17.71
C CYS A 119 11.77 -0.03 -18.62
N ILE A 120 12.88 0.32 -17.98
CA ILE A 120 14.18 0.53 -18.63
C ILE A 120 14.62 -0.69 -19.47
N ASP A 121 14.47 -1.89 -18.94
CA ASP A 121 14.86 -3.13 -19.63
C ASP A 121 14.08 -3.35 -20.92
N ALA A 122 12.78 -3.05 -20.92
CA ALA A 122 11.97 -3.17 -22.12
C ALA A 122 12.39 -2.17 -23.19
N ARG A 123 12.86 -0.97 -22.80
CA ARG A 123 13.43 0.02 -23.71
C ARG A 123 14.79 -0.42 -24.23
N LEU A 124 15.68 -0.89 -23.36
CA LEU A 124 17.00 -1.41 -23.76
C LEU A 124 16.92 -2.51 -24.80
N ARG A 125 15.97 -3.45 -24.65
CA ARG A 125 15.76 -4.54 -25.62
C ARG A 125 15.46 -4.07 -27.03
N THR A 126 14.90 -2.87 -27.18
CA THR A 126 14.61 -2.34 -28.51
C THR A 126 15.86 -1.89 -29.26
N PHE A 127 16.96 -1.59 -28.57
CA PHE A 127 18.21 -1.12 -29.17
C PHE A 127 19.16 -2.27 -29.56
N SER A 128 18.67 -3.52 -29.68
CA SER A 128 19.50 -4.68 -30.02
C SER A 128 20.35 -4.48 -31.27
N ASP A 129 19.78 -3.81 -32.27
CA ASP A 129 20.40 -3.59 -33.58
C ASP A 129 20.70 -2.10 -33.84
N TRP A 130 20.89 -1.33 -32.77
CA TRP A 130 21.10 0.12 -32.87
C TRP A 130 22.45 0.46 -33.56
N PRO A 131 22.42 1.11 -34.75
CA PRO A 131 23.59 1.18 -35.62
C PRO A 131 24.68 2.16 -35.15
N ILE A 132 24.35 3.05 -34.21
CA ILE A 132 25.23 4.13 -33.75
C ILE A 132 25.47 4.11 -32.23
N ALA A 133 25.51 2.92 -31.64
CA ALA A 133 25.73 2.75 -30.20
C ALA A 133 27.01 3.45 -29.67
N ASN A 134 28.02 3.63 -30.52
CA ASN A 134 29.26 4.32 -30.20
C ASN A 134 29.14 5.84 -30.08
N ILE A 135 28.06 6.43 -30.60
CA ILE A 135 27.79 7.88 -30.56
C ILE A 135 26.63 8.16 -29.60
N GLN A 136 25.60 7.32 -29.63
CA GLN A 136 24.42 7.42 -28.78
C GLN A 136 24.21 6.10 -28.04
N PRO A 137 24.71 5.99 -26.79
CA PRO A 137 24.62 4.77 -26.00
C PRO A 137 23.16 4.41 -25.73
N ALA A 138 22.79 3.15 -26.00
CA ALA A 138 21.44 2.65 -25.80
C ALA A 138 20.95 2.81 -24.34
N ASP A 139 21.85 2.66 -23.37
CA ASP A 139 21.54 2.83 -21.95
C ASP A 139 21.12 4.26 -21.60
N ALA A 140 21.83 5.26 -22.10
CA ALA A 140 21.47 6.67 -21.91
C ALA A 140 20.13 7.00 -22.57
N LEU A 141 19.89 6.51 -23.79
CA LEU A 141 18.62 6.70 -24.50
C LEU A 141 17.46 6.02 -23.76
N ALA A 142 17.65 4.79 -23.30
CA ALA A 142 16.65 4.05 -22.56
C ALA A 142 16.38 4.69 -21.19
N GLN A 143 17.38 5.20 -20.47
CA GLN A 143 17.19 5.93 -19.21
C GLN A 143 16.42 7.23 -19.43
N ALA A 144 16.66 7.92 -20.55
CA ALA A 144 15.91 9.09 -20.99
C ALA A 144 14.47 8.78 -21.47
N GLY A 145 14.04 7.52 -21.46
CA GLY A 145 12.68 7.11 -21.83
C GLY A 145 12.48 6.78 -23.31
N LEU A 146 13.55 6.74 -24.10
CA LEU A 146 13.50 6.43 -25.53
C LEU A 146 13.55 4.92 -25.77
N TYR A 147 12.97 4.48 -26.88
CA TYR A 147 12.99 3.12 -27.39
C TYR A 147 13.11 3.17 -28.92
N TYR A 148 13.69 2.14 -29.51
CA TYR A 148 13.89 1.98 -30.95
C TYR A 148 12.80 1.07 -31.55
N GLN A 149 12.42 1.28 -32.81
CA GLN A 149 11.43 0.46 -33.50
C GLN A 149 11.77 0.37 -34.98
#